data_AF-A0A2D8UB79-F1
#
_entry.id   AF-A0A2D8UB79-F1
#
_cell.length_a   1.000
_cell.length_b   1.000
_cell.length_c   1.000
_cell.angle_alpha   90.00
_cell.angle_beta   90.00
_cell.angle_gamma   90.00
#
_symmetry.space_group_name_H-M   'P 1'
#
loop_
_entity.id
_entity.type
_entity.pdbx_description
1 polymer ?
#
loop_
_entity_poly.entity_id
_entity_poly.type
_entity_poly.pdbx_seq_one_letter_code
_entity_poly.pdbx_strand_id
1 'polypeptide(L)'
;MLIANPSGNYHFLKGIEPYSCGVIADNGFEIVHATLAQPADLKTGFKFIARYLETLSLDISSLCAMQLRSPSPYSMQGFIDFNSSYCEILREWGLFVNGLNPIARTNIAPQFKPPDTPQLHSFSYVIDNENVKQKTLVVAGAGELIEGILEKDRIIRPGDTSDNAIAEKARYVLNVMTERLVGLGGNWDLINCIDVYTIYPLRELLASAILPAVGTSHHNGIHWYYSRPPVIDIDFEMDMRGTVTNLVI
;
A
#
# COMPACT_ATOMS: atom_id res chain seq x y z
N MET A 1 -5.94 7.21 13.94
CA MET A 1 -5.79 8.67 14.18
C MET A 1 -5.18 9.28 12.93
N LEU A 2 -5.82 10.30 12.35
CA LEU A 2 -5.31 11.03 11.18
C LEU A 2 -4.36 12.14 11.66
N ILE A 3 -3.21 12.29 11.00
CA ILE A 3 -2.09 13.16 11.46
C ILE A 3 -1.62 14.01 10.28
N ALA A 4 -1.44 15.31 10.50
CA ALA A 4 -0.93 16.23 9.49
C ALA A 4 0.57 16.03 9.25
N ASN A 5 1.00 16.04 7.99
CA ASN A 5 2.38 16.19 7.57
C ASN A 5 2.53 17.46 6.70
N PRO A 6 2.66 18.65 7.31
CA PRO A 6 2.70 19.91 6.57
C PRO A 6 3.87 20.02 5.59
N SER A 7 5.00 19.36 5.87
CA SER A 7 6.16 19.36 4.97
C SER A 7 5.85 18.65 3.64
N GLY A 8 5.01 17.61 3.67
CA GLY A 8 4.60 16.86 2.49
C GLY A 8 3.27 17.27 1.86
N ASN A 9 2.51 18.16 2.50
CA ASN A 9 1.15 18.58 2.09
C ASN A 9 0.12 17.43 2.01
N TYR A 10 0.17 16.53 3.01
CA TYR A 10 -0.81 15.47 3.17
C TYR A 10 -1.07 15.13 4.64
N HIS A 11 -2.16 14.43 4.89
CA HIS A 11 -2.41 13.75 6.16
C HIS A 11 -2.18 12.25 6.02
N PHE A 12 -1.72 11.60 7.08
CA PHE A 12 -1.57 10.14 7.13
C PHE A 12 -2.35 9.53 8.28
N LEU A 13 -2.94 8.37 8.04
CA LEU A 13 -3.60 7.58 9.06
C LEU A 13 -2.54 6.76 9.81
N LYS A 14 -2.41 6.98 11.12
CA LYS A 14 -1.46 6.24 11.96
C LYS A 14 -1.58 4.73 11.73
N GLY A 15 -0.46 4.12 11.34
CA GLY A 15 -0.31 2.67 11.23
C GLY A 15 0.70 2.10 12.22
N ILE A 16 1.47 1.13 11.76
CA ILE A 16 2.55 0.49 12.51
C ILE A 16 3.90 1.12 12.15
N GLU A 17 4.97 0.75 12.86
CA GLU A 17 6.31 1.34 12.63
C GLU A 17 6.79 1.27 11.17
N PRO A 18 6.56 0.18 10.42
CA PRO A 18 6.99 0.09 9.02
C PRO A 18 6.23 0.95 8.01
N TYR A 19 5.00 1.40 8.30
CA TYR A 19 4.17 2.18 7.37
C TYR A 19 2.91 2.78 8.03
N SER A 20 2.42 3.88 7.46
CA SER A 20 1.09 4.42 7.77
C SER A 20 -0.01 3.56 7.15
N CYS A 21 -1.22 3.57 7.72
CA CYS A 21 -2.36 2.86 7.14
C CYS A 21 -2.84 3.47 5.80
N GLY A 22 -2.35 4.66 5.46
CA GLY A 22 -2.70 5.35 4.23
C GLY A 22 -2.45 6.84 4.36
N VAL A 23 -2.61 7.54 3.23
CA VAL A 23 -2.37 8.97 3.08
C VAL A 23 -3.47 9.62 2.25
N ILE A 24 -3.74 10.90 2.51
CA ILE A 24 -4.69 11.72 1.75
C ILE A 24 -4.10 13.12 1.56
N ALA A 25 -4.11 13.62 0.32
CA ALA A 25 -3.61 14.95 0.00
C ALA A 25 -4.41 16.05 0.71
N ASP A 26 -3.73 17.14 1.03
CA ASP A 26 -4.37 18.37 1.48
C ASP A 26 -5.12 19.06 0.34
N ASN A 27 -5.99 20.02 0.68
CA ASN A 27 -6.72 20.78 -0.33
C ASN A 27 -5.75 21.59 -1.20
N GLY A 28 -5.95 21.57 -2.52
CA GLY A 28 -5.04 22.22 -3.47
C GLY A 28 -3.85 21.35 -3.87
N PHE A 29 -3.74 20.13 -3.33
CA PHE A 29 -2.68 19.17 -3.64
C PHE A 29 -3.25 17.87 -4.22
N GLU A 30 -2.42 17.17 -4.99
CA GLU A 30 -2.74 15.88 -5.59
C GLU A 30 -1.65 14.85 -5.28
N ILE A 31 -2.05 13.63 -4.93
CA ILE A 31 -1.19 12.45 -4.95
C ILE A 31 -1.14 11.90 -6.38
N VAL A 32 0.05 11.92 -6.96
CA VAL A 32 0.38 11.28 -8.23
C VAL A 32 0.90 9.87 -7.97
N HIS A 33 0.43 8.89 -8.72
CA HIS A 33 0.95 7.52 -8.68
C HIS A 33 1.87 7.25 -9.87
N ALA A 34 3.11 6.87 -9.59
CA ALA A 34 4.15 6.61 -10.60
C ALA A 34 4.62 5.16 -10.53
N THR A 35 4.34 4.39 -11.58
CA THR A 35 4.84 3.02 -11.76
C THR A 35 6.13 3.04 -12.56
N LEU A 36 7.15 2.30 -12.11
CA LEU A 36 8.39 2.17 -12.88
C LEU A 36 8.16 1.23 -14.08
N ALA A 37 8.53 1.67 -15.28
CA ALA A 37 8.51 0.86 -16.50
C ALA A 37 9.41 -0.37 -16.38
N GLN A 38 10.53 -0.22 -15.67
CA GLN A 38 11.45 -1.28 -15.30
C GLN A 38 11.65 -1.22 -13.78
N PRO A 39 11.17 -2.22 -13.02
CA PRO A 39 11.39 -2.28 -11.58
C PRO A 39 12.88 -2.18 -11.23
N ALA A 40 13.19 -1.44 -10.17
CA ALA A 40 14.56 -1.27 -9.69
C ALA A 40 14.76 -2.04 -8.39
N ASP A 41 15.96 -2.57 -8.14
CA ASP A 41 16.31 -3.05 -6.80
C ASP A 41 16.06 -1.94 -5.76
N LEU A 42 15.66 -2.30 -4.54
CA LEU A 42 15.14 -1.33 -3.57
C LEU A 42 16.14 -0.21 -3.26
N LYS A 43 17.44 -0.51 -3.20
CA LYS A 43 18.49 0.48 -2.93
C LYS A 43 18.60 1.48 -4.07
N THR A 44 18.58 1.01 -5.32
CA THR A 44 18.53 1.87 -6.51
C THR A 44 17.19 2.62 -6.58
N GLY A 45 16.09 1.99 -6.19
CA GLY A 45 14.75 2.57 -6.13
C GLY A 45 14.67 3.79 -5.23
N PHE A 46 15.26 3.74 -4.03
CA PHE A 46 15.36 4.92 -3.17
C PHE A 46 16.11 6.09 -3.83
N LYS A 47 17.25 5.81 -4.46
CA LYS A 47 18.00 6.85 -5.19
C LYS A 47 17.22 7.40 -6.38
N PHE A 48 16.47 6.53 -7.06
CA PHE A 48 15.61 6.92 -8.18
C PHE A 48 14.52 7.88 -7.72
N ILE A 49 13.80 7.57 -6.63
CA ILE A 49 12.77 8.45 -6.06
C ILE A 49 13.35 9.83 -5.75
N ALA A 50 14.44 9.90 -4.99
CA ALA A 50 15.06 11.17 -4.61
C ALA A 50 15.42 12.03 -5.84
N ARG A 51 16.07 11.43 -6.84
CA ARG A 51 16.42 12.11 -8.09
C ARG A 51 15.19 12.52 -8.90
N TYR A 52 14.17 11.67 -8.96
CA TYR A 52 12.96 11.96 -9.72
C TYR A 52 12.20 13.14 -9.11
N LEU A 53 12.02 13.16 -7.79
CA LEU A 53 11.40 14.30 -7.09
C LEU A 53 12.22 15.58 -7.27
N GLU A 54 13.55 15.50 -7.20
CA GLU A 54 14.44 16.64 -7.49
C GLU A 54 14.23 17.19 -8.92
N THR A 55 14.07 16.32 -9.93
CA THR A 55 13.80 16.76 -11.31
C THR A 55 12.47 17.48 -11.46
N LEU A 56 11.51 17.20 -10.57
CA LEU A 56 10.23 17.90 -10.46
C LEU A 56 10.29 19.13 -9.54
N SER A 57 11.47 19.46 -9.01
CA SER A 57 11.66 20.52 -7.99
C SER A 57 10.83 20.29 -6.72
N LEU A 58 10.61 19.03 -6.35
CA LEU A 58 9.90 18.62 -5.14
C LEU A 58 10.90 18.17 -4.07
N ASP A 59 10.59 18.49 -2.82
CA ASP A 59 11.32 17.97 -1.67
C ASP A 59 11.00 16.48 -1.44
N ILE A 60 11.92 15.74 -0.81
CA ILE A 60 11.73 14.32 -0.49
C ILE A 60 10.51 14.08 0.40
N SER A 61 10.11 15.06 1.22
CA SER A 61 8.91 15.02 2.05
C SER A 61 7.59 14.93 1.26
N SER A 62 7.60 15.18 -0.06
CA SER A 62 6.45 14.93 -0.93
C SER A 62 6.16 13.44 -1.14
N LEU A 63 7.13 12.55 -0.91
CA LEU A 63 6.92 11.09 -0.96
C LEU A 63 5.87 10.70 0.09
N CYS A 64 4.83 9.98 -0.32
CA CYS A 64 3.75 9.59 0.58
C CYS A 64 3.39 8.10 0.52
N ALA A 65 3.77 7.37 -0.53
CA ALA A 65 3.56 5.92 -0.60
C ALA A 65 4.61 5.18 -1.43
N MET A 66 4.80 3.89 -1.15
CA MET A 66 5.67 2.99 -1.92
C MET A 66 5.01 1.61 -2.10
N GLN A 67 5.13 1.02 -3.30
CA GLN A 67 4.80 -0.38 -3.52
C GLN A 67 6.05 -1.18 -3.85
N LEU A 68 6.26 -2.25 -3.11
CA LEU A 68 7.44 -3.10 -3.16
C LEU A 68 7.08 -4.50 -3.67
N ARG A 69 8.07 -5.18 -4.23
CA ARG A 69 7.99 -6.57 -4.68
C ARG A 69 9.18 -7.33 -4.09
N SER A 70 8.93 -8.31 -3.23
CA SER A 70 9.95 -9.14 -2.60
C SER A 70 10.12 -10.48 -3.34
N PRO A 71 11.29 -11.15 -3.21
CA PRO A 71 11.54 -12.44 -3.87
C PRO A 71 10.62 -13.57 -3.40
N SER A 72 10.26 -13.56 -2.12
CA SER A 72 9.39 -14.52 -1.47
C SER A 72 8.77 -13.89 -0.23
N PRO A 73 7.68 -14.48 0.32
CA PRO A 73 7.24 -14.14 1.67
C PRO A 73 8.36 -14.39 2.68
N TYR A 74 8.43 -13.54 3.70
CA TYR A 74 9.41 -13.62 4.79
C TYR A 74 8.85 -14.43 5.97
N SER A 75 9.76 -15.00 6.78
CA SER A 75 9.41 -15.29 8.17
C SER A 75 9.04 -14.01 8.91
N MET A 76 8.34 -14.11 10.04
CA MET A 76 7.97 -12.92 10.82
C MET A 76 9.20 -12.09 11.21
N GLN A 77 10.25 -12.73 11.73
CA GLN A 77 11.50 -12.05 12.07
C GLN A 77 12.18 -11.46 10.84
N GLY A 78 12.24 -12.21 9.72
CA GLY A 78 12.83 -11.69 8.49
C GLY A 78 12.10 -10.46 7.95
N PHE A 79 10.78 -10.38 8.15
CA PHE A 79 10.00 -9.19 7.80
C PHE A 79 10.29 -8.01 8.74
N ILE A 80 10.44 -8.26 10.04
CA ILE A 80 10.87 -7.24 11.02
C ILE A 80 12.24 -6.68 10.66
N ASP A 81 13.20 -7.55 10.30
CA ASP A 81 14.55 -7.14 9.91
C ASP A 81 14.51 -6.31 8.61
N PHE A 82 13.77 -6.77 7.60
CA PHE A 82 13.55 -6.02 6.36
C PHE A 82 12.96 -4.63 6.62
N ASN A 83 11.93 -4.56 7.47
CA ASN A 83 11.28 -3.32 7.83
C ASN A 83 12.23 -2.37 8.57
N SER A 84 13.10 -2.89 9.42
CA SER A 84 14.07 -2.08 10.18
C SER A 84 15.03 -1.34 9.25
N SER A 85 15.61 -2.04 8.26
CA SER A 85 16.49 -1.42 7.24
C SER A 85 15.75 -0.44 6.34
N TYR A 86 14.49 -0.73 5.99
CA TYR A 86 13.64 0.20 5.24
C TYR A 86 13.38 1.49 6.03
N CYS A 87 13.00 1.38 7.30
CA CYS A 87 12.72 2.52 8.18
C CYS A 87 13.98 3.36 8.46
N GLU A 88 15.16 2.75 8.53
CA GLU A 88 16.43 3.46 8.69
C GLU A 88 16.63 4.48 7.55
N ILE A 89 16.42 4.09 6.30
CA ILE A 89 16.54 4.99 5.14
C ILE A 89 15.53 6.14 5.22
N LEU A 90 14.29 5.86 5.59
CA LEU A 90 13.27 6.91 5.76
C LEU A 90 13.60 7.89 6.90
N ARG A 91 14.28 7.42 7.96
CA ARG A 91 14.79 8.27 9.03
C ARG A 91 15.98 9.11 8.59
N GLU A 92 16.90 8.54 7.81
CA GLU A 92 18.02 9.27 7.21
C GLU A 92 17.52 10.41 6.30
N TRP A 93 16.40 10.22 5.60
CA TRP A 93 15.72 11.26 4.83
C TRP A 93 14.92 12.26 5.67
N GLY A 94 14.81 12.05 7.00
CA GLY A 94 14.07 12.94 7.88
C GLY A 94 12.55 12.89 7.71
N LEU A 95 11.99 11.81 7.14
CA LEU A 95 10.57 11.74 6.79
C LEU A 95 9.63 11.46 7.98
N PHE A 96 10.16 11.03 9.13
CA PHE A 96 9.32 10.67 10.28
C PHE A 96 8.68 11.92 10.89
N VAL A 97 7.36 11.87 11.10
CA VAL A 97 6.58 12.96 11.72
C VAL A 97 6.28 12.57 13.16
N ASN A 98 6.87 13.29 14.12
CA ASN A 98 6.73 13.00 15.55
C ASN A 98 7.04 11.52 15.91
N GLY A 99 8.07 10.96 15.29
CA GLY A 99 8.47 9.56 15.50
C GLY A 99 7.57 8.52 14.82
N LEU A 100 6.61 8.94 13.99
CA LEU A 100 5.75 8.06 13.20
C LEU A 100 6.14 8.08 11.73
N ASN A 101 6.08 6.92 11.09
CA ASN A 101 6.31 6.79 9.66
C ASN A 101 5.05 7.23 8.89
N PRO A 102 5.10 8.31 8.09
CA PRO A 102 3.92 8.79 7.38
C PRO A 102 3.69 8.04 6.05
N ILE A 103 4.65 7.22 5.59
CA ILE A 103 4.65 6.61 4.27
C ILE A 103 3.73 5.38 4.25
N ALA A 104 2.72 5.39 3.39
CA ALA A 104 1.89 4.23 3.12
C ALA A 104 2.68 3.19 2.33
N ARG A 105 2.40 1.90 2.53
CA ARG A 105 3.17 0.86 1.85
C ARG A 105 2.36 -0.38 1.52
N THR A 106 2.67 -0.94 0.37
CA THR A 106 2.34 -2.33 0.02
C THR A 106 3.62 -3.08 -0.28
N ASN A 107 3.77 -4.30 0.22
CA ASN A 107 4.87 -5.18 -0.17
C ASN A 107 4.30 -6.57 -0.43
N ILE A 108 4.57 -7.17 -1.58
CA ILE A 108 4.09 -8.51 -1.92
C ILE A 108 5.20 -9.33 -2.56
N ALA A 109 5.02 -10.64 -2.65
CA ALA A 109 5.92 -11.55 -3.34
C ALA A 109 5.22 -12.14 -4.58
N PRO A 110 5.62 -11.77 -5.81
CA PRO A 110 5.05 -12.36 -7.02
C PRO A 110 5.25 -13.88 -7.06
N GLN A 111 4.22 -14.64 -7.43
CA GLN A 111 4.33 -16.10 -7.51
C GLN A 111 4.94 -16.58 -8.84
N PHE A 112 4.75 -15.80 -9.90
CA PHE A 112 5.33 -16.06 -11.22
C PHE A 112 6.48 -15.09 -11.49
N LYS A 113 7.68 -15.63 -11.73
CA LYS A 113 8.92 -14.86 -11.95
C LYS A 113 9.14 -13.77 -10.89
N PRO A 114 9.26 -14.12 -9.60
CA PRO A 114 9.62 -13.16 -8.57
C PRO A 114 10.98 -12.51 -8.88
N PRO A 115 11.24 -11.29 -8.37
CA PRO A 115 12.55 -10.69 -8.48
C PRO A 115 13.57 -11.42 -7.58
N ASP A 116 14.85 -11.34 -7.92
CA ASP A 116 15.92 -11.95 -7.10
C ASP A 116 16.22 -11.18 -5.81
N THR A 117 15.89 -9.88 -5.79
CA THR A 117 16.02 -8.99 -4.64
C THR A 117 14.75 -8.17 -4.46
N PRO A 118 14.51 -7.58 -3.26
CA PRO A 118 13.40 -6.66 -3.09
C PRO A 118 13.51 -5.49 -4.07
N GLN A 119 12.41 -5.17 -4.76
CA GLN A 119 12.34 -4.14 -5.78
C GLN A 119 11.31 -3.06 -5.44
N LEU A 120 11.58 -1.84 -5.88
CA LEU A 120 10.60 -0.78 -6.00
C LEU A 120 9.79 -1.01 -7.29
N HIS A 121 8.48 -1.11 -7.15
CA HIS A 121 7.56 -1.23 -8.28
C HIS A 121 6.92 0.11 -8.64
N SER A 122 6.46 0.84 -7.64
CA SER A 122 5.85 2.16 -7.80
C SER A 122 6.03 2.97 -6.53
N PHE A 123 5.83 4.27 -6.65
CA PHE A 123 5.73 5.17 -5.51
C PHE A 123 4.68 6.24 -5.80
N SER A 124 4.27 6.95 -4.76
CA SER A 124 3.33 8.06 -4.89
C SER A 124 3.85 9.27 -4.15
N TYR A 125 3.64 10.43 -4.73
CA TYR A 125 4.15 11.70 -4.24
C TYR A 125 3.12 12.80 -4.44
N VAL A 126 3.23 13.85 -3.63
CA VAL A 126 2.30 14.97 -3.62
C VAL A 126 2.81 16.11 -4.50
N ILE A 127 1.93 16.71 -5.30
CA ILE A 127 2.18 17.92 -6.09
C ILE A 127 1.12 18.98 -5.81
N ASP A 128 1.44 20.24 -6.09
CA ASP A 128 0.44 21.31 -6.19
C ASP A 128 -0.51 21.04 -7.37
N ASN A 129 -1.81 21.09 -7.11
CA ASN A 129 -2.86 21.08 -8.14
C ASN A 129 -4.13 21.77 -7.62
N GLU A 130 -4.19 23.10 -7.76
CA GLU A 130 -5.37 23.90 -7.41
C GLU A 130 -6.64 23.52 -8.19
N ASN A 131 -6.50 22.82 -9.31
CA ASN A 131 -7.61 22.40 -10.17
C ASN A 131 -8.17 21.02 -9.83
N VAL A 132 -7.53 20.28 -8.91
CA VAL A 132 -7.98 18.94 -8.51
C VAL A 132 -9.41 19.02 -7.94
N LYS A 133 -10.33 18.25 -8.53
CA LYS A 133 -11.77 18.32 -8.18
C LYS A 133 -12.18 17.38 -7.05
N GLN A 134 -11.36 16.37 -6.80
CA GLN A 134 -11.59 15.35 -5.78
C GLN A 134 -10.32 15.15 -4.97
N LYS A 135 -10.47 14.78 -3.70
CA LYS A 135 -9.31 14.39 -2.90
C LYS A 135 -8.68 13.14 -3.48
N THR A 136 -7.36 13.08 -3.42
CA THR A 136 -6.60 11.90 -3.80
C THR A 136 -5.98 11.25 -2.56
N LEU A 137 -5.94 9.93 -2.57
CA LEU A 137 -5.54 9.12 -1.42
C LEU A 137 -4.91 7.80 -1.84
N VAL A 138 -4.10 7.23 -0.96
CA VAL A 138 -3.56 5.87 -1.05
C VAL A 138 -3.84 5.17 0.27
N VAL A 139 -4.42 3.98 0.21
CA VAL A 139 -4.59 3.10 1.37
C VAL A 139 -3.51 2.03 1.30
N ALA A 140 -2.76 1.87 2.39
CA ALA A 140 -1.66 0.92 2.46
C ALA A 140 -2.17 -0.53 2.43
N GLY A 141 -1.31 -1.44 1.97
CA GLY A 141 -1.55 -2.87 1.98
C GLY A 141 -1.91 -3.41 3.37
N ALA A 142 -2.87 -4.34 3.42
CA ALA A 142 -3.13 -5.15 4.61
C ALA A 142 -3.47 -6.59 4.23
N GLY A 143 -2.82 -7.54 4.91
CA GLY A 143 -3.19 -8.95 4.87
C GLY A 143 -4.15 -9.32 6.02
N GLU A 144 -4.51 -10.61 6.11
CA GLU A 144 -5.39 -11.15 7.15
C GLU A 144 -4.76 -11.29 8.55
N LEU A 145 -3.97 -10.30 8.95
CA LEU A 145 -3.30 -10.24 10.26
C LEU A 145 -4.06 -9.29 11.18
N ILE A 146 -4.53 -9.79 12.32
CA ILE A 146 -5.28 -9.00 13.29
C ILE A 146 -4.41 -7.88 13.87
N GLU A 147 -4.87 -6.64 13.68
CA GLU A 147 -4.06 -5.42 13.84
C GLU A 147 -3.29 -5.27 15.16
N GLY A 148 -2.21 -4.49 15.08
CA GLY A 148 -1.51 -3.88 16.21
C GLY A 148 -0.16 -4.51 16.56
N ILE A 149 0.07 -5.78 16.21
CA ILE A 149 1.34 -6.47 16.47
C ILE A 149 1.61 -7.52 15.38
N LEU A 150 2.82 -7.55 14.83
CA LEU A 150 3.31 -8.56 13.88
C LEU A 150 3.55 -9.90 14.59
N GLU A 151 2.47 -10.65 14.86
CA GLU A 151 2.49 -11.92 15.58
C GLU A 151 1.83 -13.03 14.77
N LYS A 152 2.47 -14.20 14.70
CA LYS A 152 1.97 -15.33 13.91
C LYS A 152 0.58 -15.79 14.36
N ASP A 153 0.33 -15.80 15.66
CA ASP A 153 -0.93 -16.28 16.25
C ASP A 153 -2.12 -15.35 15.97
N ARG A 154 -1.87 -14.19 15.35
CA ARG A 154 -2.89 -13.22 14.93
C ARG A 154 -3.29 -13.35 13.47
N ILE A 155 -2.68 -14.27 12.72
CA ILE A 155 -3.07 -14.55 11.34
C ILE A 155 -4.41 -15.30 11.37
N ILE A 156 -5.37 -14.90 10.55
CA ILE A 156 -6.65 -15.59 10.44
C ILE A 156 -6.43 -16.92 9.72
N ARG A 157 -6.72 -18.04 10.40
CA ARG A 157 -6.66 -19.40 9.86
C ARG A 157 -5.33 -19.70 9.14
N PRO A 158 -4.18 -19.61 9.85
CA PRO A 158 -2.88 -19.78 9.23
C PRO A 158 -2.74 -21.19 8.63
N GLY A 159 -2.32 -21.24 7.36
CA GLY A 159 -2.14 -22.50 6.62
C GLY A 159 -3.42 -23.16 6.09
N ASP A 160 -4.61 -22.71 6.49
CA ASP A 160 -5.86 -23.19 5.91
C ASP A 160 -6.18 -22.40 4.63
N THR A 161 -6.18 -23.13 3.51
CA THR A 161 -6.33 -22.60 2.15
C THR A 161 -7.61 -23.09 1.48
N SER A 162 -8.54 -23.66 2.25
CA SER A 162 -9.87 -23.99 1.76
C SER A 162 -10.61 -22.74 1.27
N ASP A 163 -11.53 -22.89 0.32
CA ASP A 163 -12.29 -21.77 -0.25
C ASP A 163 -13.00 -20.94 0.84
N ASN A 164 -13.52 -21.62 1.88
CA ASN A 164 -14.14 -20.96 3.03
C ASN A 164 -13.12 -20.13 3.83
N ALA A 165 -11.91 -20.64 4.05
CA ALA A 165 -10.86 -19.92 4.76
C ALA A 165 -10.38 -18.69 3.97
N ILE A 166 -10.13 -18.84 2.66
CA ILE A 166 -9.75 -17.72 1.80
C ILE A 166 -10.86 -16.66 1.77
N ALA A 167 -12.13 -17.07 1.71
CA ALA A 167 -13.24 -16.12 1.77
C ALA A 167 -13.35 -15.39 3.11
N GLU A 168 -13.04 -16.05 4.23
CA GLU A 168 -12.99 -15.42 5.55
C GLU A 168 -11.86 -14.40 5.66
N LYS A 169 -10.65 -14.77 5.23
CA LYS A 169 -9.46 -13.91 5.16
C LYS A 169 -9.74 -12.65 4.34
N ALA A 170 -10.33 -12.83 3.16
CA ALA A 170 -10.66 -11.72 2.28
C ALA A 170 -11.73 -10.78 2.85
N ARG A 171 -12.78 -11.30 3.51
CA ARG A 171 -13.78 -10.46 4.18
C ARG A 171 -13.16 -9.62 5.30
N TYR A 172 -12.24 -10.21 6.06
CA TYR A 172 -11.49 -9.47 7.07
C TYR A 172 -10.68 -8.34 6.44
N VAL A 173 -9.90 -8.63 5.38
CA VAL A 173 -9.10 -7.62 4.68
C VAL A 173 -9.96 -6.51 4.08
N LEU A 174 -11.12 -6.83 3.50
CA LEU A 174 -12.08 -5.83 3.01
C LEU A 174 -12.57 -4.90 4.12
N ASN A 175 -12.82 -5.42 5.32
CA ASN A 175 -13.18 -4.60 6.47
C ASN A 175 -12.03 -3.66 6.87
N VAL A 176 -10.78 -4.17 6.93
CA VAL A 176 -9.60 -3.33 7.19
C VAL A 176 -9.44 -2.23 6.14
N MET A 177 -9.61 -2.57 4.85
CA MET A 177 -9.59 -1.57 3.77
C MET A 177 -10.64 -0.48 3.99
N THR A 178 -11.87 -0.89 4.32
CA THR A 178 -12.98 0.05 4.59
C THR A 178 -12.68 0.94 5.79
N GLU A 179 -12.17 0.38 6.89
CA GLU A 179 -11.81 1.12 8.10
C GLU A 179 -10.71 2.14 7.83
N ARG A 180 -9.68 1.77 7.05
CA ARG A 180 -8.61 2.70 6.66
C ARG A 180 -9.11 3.81 5.76
N LEU A 181 -9.97 3.49 4.79
CA LEU A 181 -10.58 4.47 3.90
C LEU A 181 -11.40 5.51 4.66
N VAL A 182 -12.27 5.05 5.55
CA VAL A 182 -13.06 5.93 6.44
C VAL A 182 -12.15 6.73 7.37
N GLY A 183 -11.10 6.11 7.90
CA GLY A 183 -10.11 6.77 8.76
C GLY A 183 -9.33 7.90 8.08
N LEU A 184 -9.18 7.86 6.75
CA LEU A 184 -8.64 8.94 5.93
C LEU A 184 -9.67 10.03 5.61
N GLY A 185 -10.94 9.85 6.02
CA GLY A 185 -12.05 10.71 5.61
C GLY A 185 -12.46 10.50 4.15
N GLY A 186 -12.06 9.37 3.56
CA GLY A 186 -12.44 8.97 2.22
C GLY A 186 -13.71 8.11 2.19
N ASN A 187 -14.12 7.77 0.98
CA ASN A 187 -15.22 6.84 0.71
C ASN A 187 -14.94 6.11 -0.62
N TRP A 188 -15.74 5.09 -0.91
CA TRP A 188 -15.57 4.26 -2.09
C TRP A 188 -15.69 5.05 -3.42
N ASP A 189 -16.46 6.13 -3.48
CA ASP A 189 -16.56 6.94 -4.72
C ASP A 189 -15.21 7.59 -5.12
N LEU A 190 -14.26 7.74 -4.18
CA LEU A 190 -12.92 8.23 -4.47
C LEU A 190 -11.99 7.15 -5.04
N ILE A 191 -12.30 5.87 -4.83
CA ILE A 191 -11.40 4.76 -5.19
C ILE A 191 -11.54 4.42 -6.67
N ASN A 192 -10.41 4.47 -7.37
CA ASN A 192 -10.35 4.14 -8.80
C ASN A 192 -9.28 3.11 -9.16
N CYS A 193 -8.55 2.59 -8.18
CA CYS A 193 -7.76 1.38 -8.36
C CYS A 193 -7.80 0.56 -7.08
N ILE A 194 -8.11 -0.73 -7.24
CA ILE A 194 -8.17 -1.73 -6.17
C ILE A 194 -7.27 -2.88 -6.60
N ASP A 195 -6.17 -3.08 -5.87
CA ASP A 195 -5.23 -4.16 -6.12
C ASP A 195 -5.52 -5.31 -5.14
N VAL A 196 -5.65 -6.54 -5.66
CA VAL A 196 -5.84 -7.77 -4.89
C VAL A 196 -4.63 -8.68 -5.10
N TYR A 197 -4.06 -9.16 -4.00
CA TYR A 197 -2.86 -9.97 -3.97
C TYR A 197 -3.17 -11.32 -3.35
N THR A 198 -3.33 -12.33 -4.22
CA THR A 198 -3.51 -13.71 -3.79
C THR A 198 -3.14 -14.67 -4.92
N ILE A 199 -2.70 -15.87 -4.57
CA ILE A 199 -2.49 -16.95 -5.55
C ILE A 199 -3.71 -17.88 -5.68
N TYR A 200 -4.73 -17.70 -4.83
CA TYR A 200 -5.92 -18.55 -4.83
C TYR A 200 -6.97 -18.02 -5.81
N PRO A 201 -7.89 -18.87 -6.28
CA PRO A 201 -8.91 -18.46 -7.25
C PRO A 201 -9.75 -17.27 -6.77
N LEU A 202 -9.73 -16.16 -7.52
CA LEU A 202 -10.43 -14.93 -7.15
C LEU A 202 -11.89 -14.87 -7.62
N ARG A 203 -12.27 -15.66 -8.63
CA ARG A 203 -13.54 -15.49 -9.35
C ARG A 203 -14.78 -15.48 -8.45
N GLU A 204 -14.90 -16.47 -7.57
CA GLU A 204 -16.07 -16.59 -6.70
C GLU A 204 -16.06 -15.54 -5.59
N LEU A 205 -14.87 -15.27 -5.04
CA LEU A 205 -14.67 -14.25 -4.02
C LEU A 205 -14.98 -12.84 -4.53
N LEU A 206 -14.63 -12.57 -5.80
CA LEU A 206 -14.92 -11.31 -6.46
C LEU A 206 -16.44 -11.05 -6.45
N ALA A 207 -17.23 -12.02 -6.91
CA ALA A 207 -18.68 -11.88 -7.00
C ALA A 207 -19.38 -11.87 -5.63
N SER A 208 -18.89 -12.68 -4.68
CA SER A 208 -19.58 -12.91 -3.40
C SER A 208 -19.18 -11.95 -2.27
N ALA A 209 -17.99 -11.35 -2.32
CA ALA A 209 -17.48 -10.50 -1.23
C ALA A 209 -16.94 -9.15 -1.70
N ILE A 210 -16.08 -9.13 -2.73
CA ILE A 210 -15.38 -7.89 -3.12
C ILE A 210 -16.33 -6.91 -3.81
N LEU A 211 -17.00 -7.31 -4.90
CA LEU A 211 -17.89 -6.41 -5.65
C LEU A 211 -19.02 -5.82 -4.79
N PRO A 212 -19.69 -6.60 -3.90
CA PRO A 212 -20.67 -6.02 -2.98
C PRO A 212 -20.10 -5.00 -2.00
N ALA A 213 -18.85 -5.17 -1.55
CA ALA A 213 -18.22 -4.31 -0.55
C ALA A 213 -17.71 -2.98 -1.14
N VAL A 214 -17.17 -3.00 -2.36
CA VAL A 214 -16.48 -1.84 -2.95
C VAL A 214 -17.43 -0.79 -3.56
N GLY A 215 -18.75 -1.03 -3.51
CA GLY A 215 -19.76 -0.08 -3.97
C GLY A 215 -19.53 0.36 -5.42
N THR A 216 -19.73 1.64 -5.72
CA THR A 216 -19.55 2.29 -7.04
C THR A 216 -18.14 2.15 -7.62
N SER A 217 -17.11 1.95 -6.79
CA SER A 217 -15.71 1.79 -7.24
C SER A 217 -15.52 0.64 -8.21
N HIS A 218 -16.41 -0.36 -8.19
CA HIS A 218 -16.33 -1.53 -9.07
C HIS A 218 -16.28 -1.18 -10.56
N HIS A 219 -16.80 -0.01 -10.96
CA HIS A 219 -16.74 0.46 -12.35
C HIS A 219 -15.31 0.62 -12.87
N ASN A 220 -14.32 0.80 -11.99
CA ASN A 220 -12.92 0.97 -12.35
C ASN A 220 -12.17 -0.37 -12.50
N GLY A 221 -12.85 -1.50 -12.28
CA GLY A 221 -12.25 -2.82 -12.33
C GLY A 221 -11.43 -3.17 -11.07
N ILE A 222 -10.98 -4.42 -11.01
CA ILE A 222 -10.14 -4.96 -9.93
C ILE A 222 -8.87 -5.50 -10.57
N HIS A 223 -7.72 -5.13 -10.01
CA HIS A 223 -6.41 -5.55 -10.49
C HIS A 223 -5.91 -6.72 -9.65
N TRP A 224 -5.95 -7.92 -10.24
CA TRP A 224 -5.47 -9.11 -9.56
C TRP A 224 -4.01 -9.38 -9.89
N TYR A 225 -3.16 -9.34 -8.87
CA TYR A 225 -1.78 -9.79 -8.94
C TYR A 225 -1.68 -11.22 -8.41
N TYR A 226 -1.14 -12.10 -9.25
CA TYR A 226 -0.83 -13.48 -8.86
C TYR A 226 0.42 -13.52 -7.96
N SER A 227 0.18 -13.18 -6.69
CA SER A 227 1.19 -12.83 -5.70
C SER A 227 0.75 -13.28 -4.31
N ARG A 228 1.72 -13.45 -3.42
CA ARG A 228 1.50 -13.67 -2.00
C ARG A 228 1.76 -12.37 -1.21
N PRO A 229 1.06 -12.16 -0.09
CA PRO A 229 1.46 -11.18 0.93
C PRO A 229 2.91 -11.41 1.41
N PRO A 230 3.54 -10.42 2.08
CA PRO A 230 4.97 -10.44 2.33
C PRO A 230 5.37 -11.34 3.51
N VAL A 231 4.42 -11.93 4.24
CA VAL A 231 4.69 -12.78 5.41
C VAL A 231 4.15 -14.19 5.13
N ILE A 232 4.95 -15.20 5.49
CA ILE A 232 4.54 -16.61 5.44
C ILE A 232 3.24 -16.81 6.23
N ASP A 233 2.38 -17.69 5.71
CA ASP A 233 1.05 -18.04 6.24
C ASP A 233 -0.04 -16.96 6.07
N ILE A 234 0.28 -15.79 5.48
CA ILE A 234 -0.71 -14.82 4.98
C ILE A 234 -0.96 -15.11 3.49
N ASP A 235 -2.23 -15.17 3.10
CA ASP A 235 -2.71 -15.68 1.81
C ASP A 235 -3.52 -14.67 0.99
N PHE A 236 -3.99 -13.58 1.60
CA PHE A 236 -4.78 -12.55 0.92
C PHE A 236 -4.41 -11.14 1.40
N GLU A 237 -4.07 -10.24 0.48
CA GLU A 237 -3.82 -8.82 0.79
C GLU A 237 -4.53 -7.93 -0.23
N MET A 238 -4.91 -6.73 0.20
CA MET A 238 -5.41 -5.67 -0.67
C MET A 238 -4.72 -4.35 -0.37
N ASP A 239 -4.56 -3.55 -1.42
CA ASP A 239 -4.37 -2.11 -1.31
C ASP A 239 -5.34 -1.40 -2.26
N MET A 240 -5.45 -0.07 -2.12
CA MET A 240 -6.28 0.71 -3.03
C MET A 240 -5.83 2.17 -3.07
N ARG A 241 -6.22 2.85 -4.14
CA ARG A 241 -5.98 4.29 -4.28
C ARG A 241 -7.11 4.98 -5.03
N GLY A 242 -7.21 6.27 -4.76
CA GLY A 242 -7.97 7.23 -5.55
C GLY A 242 -7.02 8.31 -6.03
N THR A 243 -6.60 8.27 -7.28
CA THR A 243 -5.67 9.26 -7.85
C THR A 243 -6.20 9.82 -9.16
N VAL A 244 -5.87 11.06 -9.52
CA VAL A 244 -6.26 11.60 -10.83
C VAL A 244 -5.17 11.28 -11.86
N THR A 245 -3.91 11.47 -11.48
CA THR A 245 -2.76 11.19 -12.33
C THR A 245 -2.13 9.83 -11.99
N ASN A 246 -2.08 8.95 -12.99
CA ASN A 246 -1.30 7.71 -12.97
C ASN A 246 -0.34 7.73 -14.15
N LEU A 247 0.95 7.48 -13.91
CA LEU A 247 1.99 7.54 -14.93
C LEU A 247 2.97 6.37 -14.85
N VAL A 248 3.58 6.06 -15.99
CA VAL A 248 4.65 5.08 -16.12
C VAL A 248 5.94 5.81 -16.46
N ILE A 249 7.00 5.60 -15.68
CA ILE A 249 8.31 6.29 -15.78
C ILE A 249 9.49 5.35 -15.85
#